data_AF-A0A7X9S1T2-F1
#
_entry.id   AF-A0A7X9S1T2-F1
#
_cell.length_a   1.000
_cell.length_b   1.000
_cell.length_c   1.000
_cell.angle_alpha   90.00
_cell.angle_beta   90.00
_cell.angle_gamma   90.00
#
_symmetry.space_group_name_H-M   'P 1'
#
loop_
_entity.id
_entity.type
_entity.pdbx_description
1 polymer ?
#
loop_
_entity_poly.entity_id
_entity_poly.type
_entity_poly.pdbx_seq_one_letter_code
_entity_poly.pdbx_strand_id
1 'polypeptide(L)'
;GENAKTVYYEKQDIIDLDLAYAITIHKSQGSEFDVVIIPVVMQHFNMLYQNLIYTALTRAKKMAIFVGTRKALGIAVRNIDNRARKTMLKEILQ
;
A
#
# COMPACT_ATOMS: atom_id res chain seq x y z
N GLY A 1 -16.65 14.41 3.34
CA GLY A 1 -16.47 15.49 4.34
C GLY A 1 -16.54 16.80 3.61
N GLU A 2 -17.60 17.56 3.89
CA GLU A 2 -17.91 18.98 3.61
C GLU A 2 -17.56 19.68 2.27
N ASN A 3 -16.74 19.10 1.38
CA ASN A 3 -16.45 19.62 0.04
C ASN A 3 -16.44 18.48 -1.00
N ALA A 4 -17.52 17.70 -1.08
CA ALA A 4 -17.66 16.70 -2.14
C ALA A 4 -17.93 17.43 -3.47
N LYS A 5 -16.88 17.62 -4.28
CA LYS A 5 -17.03 18.14 -5.64
C LYS A 5 -17.70 17.06 -6.49
N THR A 6 -18.90 17.34 -6.97
CA THR A 6 -19.58 16.46 -7.93
C THR A 6 -19.03 16.72 -9.32
N VAL A 7 -18.70 15.67 -10.06
CA VAL A 7 -18.19 15.73 -11.44
C VAL A 7 -18.95 14.70 -12.26
N TYR A 8 -19.36 15.07 -13.47
CA TYR A 8 -19.99 14.17 -14.43
C TYR A 8 -18.92 13.58 -15.35
N TYR A 9 -19.02 12.28 -15.58
CA TYR A 9 -18.15 11.55 -16.50
C TYR A 9 -18.92 11.21 -17.77
N GLU A 10 -18.29 11.43 -18.92
CA GLU A 10 -18.77 10.95 -20.20
C GLU A 10 -18.31 9.51 -20.45
N LYS A 11 -18.91 8.85 -21.44
CA LYS A 11 -18.60 7.44 -21.75
C LYS A 11 -17.12 7.21 -22.05
N GLN A 12 -16.44 8.20 -22.62
CA GLN A 12 -15.01 8.13 -22.94
C GLN A 12 -14.11 8.13 -21.70
N ASP A 13 -14.53 8.79 -20.61
CA ASP A 13 -13.72 8.92 -19.39
C ASP A 13 -13.69 7.62 -18.58
N ILE A 14 -14.59 6.67 -18.87
CA ILE A 14 -14.66 5.36 -18.20
C ILE A 14 -13.32 4.61 -18.33
N ILE A 15 -12.56 4.84 -19.41
CA ILE A 15 -11.29 4.16 -19.64
C ILE A 15 -10.21 4.55 -18.63
N ASP A 16 -10.36 5.70 -17.98
CA ASP A 16 -9.44 6.23 -16.97
C ASP A 16 -9.87 5.87 -15.53
N LEU A 17 -10.95 5.09 -15.37
CA LEU A 17 -11.49 4.69 -14.08
C LEU A 17 -11.23 3.21 -13.79
N ASP A 18 -10.63 2.96 -12.63
CA ASP A 18 -10.48 1.63 -12.03
C ASP A 18 -11.50 1.42 -10.91
N LEU A 19 -11.91 0.16 -10.70
CA LEU A 19 -12.66 -0.23 -9.51
C LEU A 19 -11.81 -0.06 -8.24
N ALA A 20 -12.39 0.56 -7.21
CA ALA A 20 -11.70 0.85 -5.95
C ALA A 20 -12.10 -0.08 -4.78
N TYR A 21 -12.69 -1.25 -5.06
CA TYR A 21 -13.04 -2.23 -4.00
C TYR A 21 -11.83 -2.73 -3.22
N ALA A 22 -10.68 -2.82 -3.90
CA ALA A 22 -9.39 -3.09 -3.30
C ALA A 22 -8.36 -2.20 -3.99
N ILE A 23 -7.48 -1.58 -3.20
CA ILE A 23 -6.40 -0.73 -3.70
C ILE A 23 -5.06 -1.26 -3.23
N THR A 24 -4.02 -1.02 -4.02
CA THR A 24 -2.66 -1.38 -3.61
C THR A 24 -2.20 -0.48 -2.47
N ILE A 25 -1.28 -0.99 -1.65
CA ILE A 25 -0.68 -0.21 -0.55
C ILE A 25 -0.04 1.08 -1.10
N HIS A 26 0.58 1.01 -2.28
CA HIS A 26 1.14 2.16 -2.97
C HIS A 26 0.08 3.20 -3.38
N LYS A 27 -1.05 2.78 -3.96
CA LYS A 27 -2.16 3.69 -4.31
C LYS A 27 -2.81 4.32 -3.06
N SER A 28 -2.67 3.70 -1.88
CA SER A 28 -3.22 4.20 -0.61
C SER A 28 -2.29 5.15 0.16
N GLN A 29 -1.09 5.47 -0.36
CA GLN A 29 -0.13 6.33 0.33
C GLN A 29 -0.74 7.70 0.66
N GLY A 30 -0.56 8.16 1.90
CA GLY A 30 -1.15 9.40 2.41
C GLY A 30 -2.63 9.30 2.83
N SER A 31 -3.33 8.22 2.50
CA SER A 31 -4.71 7.97 2.93
C SER A 31 -4.78 7.07 4.16
N GLU A 32 -5.79 7.24 5.00
CA GLU A 32 -6.00 6.41 6.19
C GLU A 32 -7.48 6.06 6.35
N PHE A 33 -7.76 4.86 6.85
CA PHE A 33 -9.10 4.30 6.97
C PHE A 33 -9.31 3.74 8.38
N ASP A 34 -10.55 3.76 8.86
CA ASP A 34 -10.87 3.24 10.21
C ASP A 34 -10.50 1.77 10.36
N VAL A 35 -10.81 0.97 9.35
CA VAL A 35 -10.51 -0.47 9.30
C VAL A 35 -9.86 -0.83 7.96
N VAL A 36 -8.77 -1.60 8.00
CA VAL A 36 -8.07 -2.06 6.79
C VAL A 36 -7.90 -3.57 6.83
N ILE A 37 -8.26 -4.25 5.74
CA ILE A 37 -8.02 -5.67 5.51
C ILE A 37 -6.80 -5.80 4.58
N ILE A 38 -5.79 -6.55 5.00
CA ILE A 38 -4.49 -6.67 4.34
C ILE A 38 -4.26 -8.13 3.94
N PRO A 39 -4.43 -8.49 2.66
CA PRO A 39 -4.07 -9.81 2.17
C PRO A 39 -2.55 -9.99 2.19
N VAL A 40 -2.07 -11.04 2.88
CA VAL A 40 -0.64 -11.41 2.96
C VAL A 40 -0.48 -12.88 2.57
N VAL A 41 -0.24 -13.09 1.27
CA VAL A 41 -0.21 -14.41 0.65
C VAL A 41 1.09 -14.66 -0.11
N MET A 42 1.45 -15.94 -0.27
CA MET A 42 2.71 -16.33 -0.92
C MET A 42 2.77 -15.97 -2.41
N GLN A 43 1.63 -15.80 -3.08
CA GLN A 43 1.53 -15.38 -4.48
C GLN A 43 2.17 -14.01 -4.73
N HIS A 44 2.31 -13.18 -3.68
CA HIS A 44 2.97 -11.88 -3.73
C HIS A 44 4.37 -11.90 -3.11
N PHE A 45 5.08 -13.04 -3.18
CA PHE A 45 6.37 -13.25 -2.53
C PHE A 45 7.38 -12.12 -2.74
N ASN A 46 7.52 -11.63 -3.96
CA ASN A 46 8.45 -10.54 -4.33
C ASN A 46 8.11 -9.19 -3.68
N MET A 47 6.97 -9.06 -3.01
CA MET A 47 6.54 -7.85 -2.31
C MET A 47 6.45 -8.06 -0.79
N LEU A 48 6.80 -9.23 -0.27
CA LEU A 48 6.81 -9.51 1.17
C LEU A 48 8.02 -8.86 1.82
N TYR A 49 7.98 -7.53 1.99
CA TYR A 49 8.99 -6.73 2.67
C TYR A 49 8.42 -6.00 3.89
N GLN A 50 9.28 -5.77 4.89
CA GLN A 50 8.91 -5.18 6.17
C GLN A 50 8.35 -3.76 6.01
N ASN A 51 8.97 -2.96 5.14
CA ASN A 51 8.52 -1.60 4.84
C ASN A 51 7.09 -1.60 4.28
N LEU A 52 6.74 -2.55 3.41
CA LEU A 52 5.41 -2.64 2.82
C LEU A 52 4.35 -3.02 3.86
N ILE A 53 4.67 -3.97 4.75
CA ILE A 53 3.79 -4.33 5.88
C ILE A 53 3.61 -3.15 6.83
N TYR A 54 4.69 -2.44 7.15
CA TYR A 54 4.62 -1.24 7.99
C TYR A 54 3.75 -0.15 7.34
N THR A 55 3.92 0.12 6.05
CA THR A 55 3.08 1.07 5.33
C THR A 55 1.61 0.64 5.34
N ALA A 56 1.31 -0.63 5.08
CA ALA A 56 -0.06 -1.15 5.12
C ALA A 56 -0.69 -0.99 6.51
N LEU A 57 0.07 -1.31 7.56
CA LEU A 57 -0.39 -1.20 8.95
C LEU A 57 -0.73 0.25 9.31
N THR A 58 0.09 1.22 8.91
CA THR A 58 -0.18 2.65 9.16
C THR A 58 -1.34 3.21 8.34
N ARG A 59 -1.93 2.47 7.41
CA ARG A 59 -3.18 2.90 6.75
C ARG A 59 -4.40 2.70 7.64
N ALA A 60 -4.31 1.89 8.69
CA ALA A 60 -5.41 1.60 9.61
C ALA A 60 -5.38 2.52 10.83
N LYS A 61 -6.48 3.25 11.08
CA LYS A 61 -6.63 4.12 12.25
C LYS A 61 -7.05 3.37 13.52
N LYS A 62 -7.95 2.38 13.38
CA LYS A 62 -8.54 1.68 14.52
C LYS A 62 -8.26 0.18 14.49
N MET A 63 -8.32 -0.44 13.31
CA MET A 63 -8.15 -1.90 13.20
C MET A 63 -7.48 -2.31 11.89
N ALA A 64 -6.47 -3.17 11.98
CA ALA A 64 -5.85 -3.83 10.85
C ALA A 64 -6.09 -5.35 10.93
N ILE A 65 -6.57 -5.95 9.84
CA ILE A 65 -6.86 -7.38 9.77
C ILE A 65 -5.98 -8.00 8.69
N PHE A 66 -5.04 -8.86 9.08
CA PHE A 66 -4.21 -9.60 8.13
C PHE A 66 -4.88 -10.90 7.72
N VAL A 67 -5.05 -11.12 6.41
CA VAL A 67 -5.69 -12.32 5.86
C VAL A 67 -4.67 -13.08 5.01
N GLY A 68 -4.36 -14.32 5.38
CA GLY A 68 -3.42 -15.15 4.65
C GLY A 68 -2.70 -16.16 5.53
N THR A 69 -1.44 -16.44 5.22
CA THR A 69 -0.68 -17.49 5.94
C THR A 69 0.30 -16.89 6.94
N ARG A 70 0.47 -17.56 8.09
CA ARG A 70 1.53 -17.19 9.06
C ARG A 70 2.93 -17.21 8.45
N LYS A 71 3.16 -18.09 7.47
CA LYS A 71 4.42 -18.16 6.72
C LYS A 71 4.68 -16.87 5.94
N ALA A 72 3.72 -16.41 5.14
CA ALA A 72 3.86 -15.19 4.34
C ALA A 72 4.07 -13.96 5.24
N LEU A 73 3.27 -13.82 6.30
CA LEU A 73 3.46 -12.73 7.27
C LEU A 73 4.82 -12.80 7.95
N GLY A 74 5.26 -13.99 8.38
CA GLY A 74 6.56 -14.20 9.00
C GLY A 74 7.74 -13.86 8.08
N ILE A 75 7.63 -14.15 6.78
CA ILE A 75 8.62 -13.72 5.77
C ILE A 75 8.61 -12.19 5.69
N ALA A 76 7.44 -11.59 5.50
CA ALA A 76 7.31 -10.15 5.26
C ALA A 76 7.84 -9.30 6.42
N VAL A 77 7.58 -9.67 7.67
CA VAL A 77 8.06 -8.90 8.84
C VAL A 77 9.57 -9.02 9.09
N ARG A 78 10.22 -10.07 8.56
CA ARG A 78 11.67 -10.29 8.69
C ARG A 78 12.48 -9.80 7.49
N ASN A 79 11.84 -9.65 6.33
CA ASN A 79 12.51 -9.28 5.10
C ASN A 79 12.71 -7.77 5.02
N ILE A 80 13.86 -7.31 5.51
CA ILE A 80 14.30 -5.92 5.37
C ILE A 80 14.76 -5.71 3.93
N ASP A 81 14.21 -4.71 3.25
CA ASP A 81 14.66 -4.38 1.89
C ASP A 81 16.06 -3.76 1.95
N ASN A 82 17.07 -4.61 1.77
CA ASN A 82 18.48 -4.24 1.78
C ASN A 82 18.97 -3.74 0.40
N ARG A 83 18.06 -3.53 -0.58
CA ARG A 83 18.46 -2.95 -1.86
C ARG A 83 18.89 -1.51 -1.63
N ALA A 84 20.18 -1.26 -1.80
CA ALA A 84 20.72 0.09 -1.73
C ALA A 84 20.12 0.95 -2.85
N ARG A 85 19.43 2.03 -2.47
CA ARG A 85 18.99 3.04 -3.43
C ARG A 85 20.23 3.72 -4.00
N LYS A 86 20.48 3.53 -5.30
CA LYS A 86 21.56 4.24 -6.00
C LYS A 86 21.17 5.71 -6.15
N THR A 87 21.80 6.58 -5.36
CA THR A 87 21.56 8.03 -5.38
C THR A 87 22.82 8.78 -4.95
N MET A 88 23.17 9.85 -5.65
CA MET A 88 24.29 10.73 -5.30
C MET A 88 23.89 11.85 -4.32
N LEU A 89 22.63 11.90 -3.87
CA LEU A 89 22.13 13.00 -3.03
C LEU A 89 22.97 13.17 -1.75
N LYS A 90 23.43 12.06 -1.15
CA LYS A 90 24.28 12.10 0.04
C LYS A 90 25.64 12.77 -0.24
N GLU A 91 26.21 12.51 -1.42
CA GLU A 91 27.50 13.07 -1.84
C GLU A 91 27.38 14.55 -2.20
N ILE A 92 26.23 14.97 -2.76
CA ILE A 92 25.95 16.36 -3.16
C ILE A 92 25.69 17.27 -1.94
N LEU A 93 25.21 16.72 -0.82
CA LEU A 93 24.89 17.48 0.40
C LEU A 93 26.06 17.60 1.40
N GLN A 94 27.20 16.98 1.12
CA GLN A 94 28.45 17.07 1.91
C GLN A 94 29.38 18.13 1.33
#